data_AF-A0A972ZQB7-F1
#
_entry.id   AF-A0A972ZQB7-F1
#
_cell.length_a   1.000
_cell.length_b   1.000
_cell.length_c   1.000
_cell.angle_alpha   90.00
_cell.angle_beta   90.00
_cell.angle_gamma   90.00
#
_symmetry.space_group_name_H-M   'P 1'
#
loop_
_entity.id
_entity.type
_entity.pdbx_description
1 polymer ?
#
loop_
_entity_poly.entity_id
_entity_poly.type
_entity_poly.pdbx_seq_one_letter_code
_entity_poly.pdbx_strand_id
1 'polypeptide(L)' 'MDSEKSGIWYVGLSGDPIEQLKQHNKGKSRFTKEYIPWKLIYTELSGDLKQARELEKFYKTKSGKNKLKNILGLQSG' A
#
# COMPACT_ATOMS: atom_id res chain seq x y z
N MET A 1 -1.60 0.66 -1.44
CA MET A 1 -2.74 1.49 -1.86
C MET A 1 -2.22 2.77 -2.46
N ASP A 2 -2.89 3.28 -3.48
CA ASP A 2 -2.59 4.56 -4.15
C ASP A 2 -3.64 5.59 -3.74
N SER A 3 -3.20 6.81 -3.42
CA SER A 3 -4.10 7.95 -3.21
C SER A 3 -4.37 8.61 -4.56
N GLU A 4 -5.61 8.53 -5.03
CA GLU A 4 -6.00 9.17 -6.30
C GLU A 4 -5.95 10.70 -6.20
N LYS A 5 -5.95 11.24 -4.98
CA LYS A 5 -5.89 12.68 -4.70
C LYS A 5 -4.47 13.25 -4.77
N SER A 6 -3.47 12.50 -4.32
CA SER A 6 -2.12 13.05 -4.06
C SER A 6 -0.98 12.28 -4.71
N GLY A 7 -1.24 11.12 -5.33
CA GLY A 7 -0.20 10.24 -5.87
C GLY A 7 0.70 9.61 -4.80
N ILE A 8 0.31 9.71 -3.53
CA ILE A 8 1.03 9.09 -2.41
C ILE A 8 0.66 7.62 -2.32
N TRP A 9 1.67 6.79 -2.08
CA TRP A 9 1.47 5.37 -1.81
C TRP A 9 1.45 5.07 -0.32
N TYR A 10 0.49 4.25 0.07
CA TYR A 10 0.43 3.60 1.36
C TYR A 10 0.83 2.13 1.25
N VAL A 11 1.78 1.71 2.08
CA VAL A 11 2.23 0.32 2.20
C VAL A 11 1.97 -0.13 3.64
N GLY A 12 1.21 -1.20 3.79
CA GLY A 12 0.81 -1.75 5.08
C GLY A 12 0.61 -3.26 5.03
N LEU A 13 0.57 -3.88 6.21
CA LEU A 13 0.15 -5.26 6.40
C LEU A 13 -1.30 -5.34 6.89
N SER A 14 -2.04 -6.35 6.45
CA SER A 14 -3.40 -6.63 6.91
C SER A 14 -3.73 -8.11 6.78
N GLY A 15 -4.54 -8.64 7.71
CA GLY A 15 -5.20 -9.94 7.54
C GLY A 15 -6.42 -9.87 6.59
N ASP A 16 -7.00 -8.68 6.44
CA ASP A 16 -8.07 -8.39 5.48
C ASP A 16 -7.77 -7.05 4.78
N PRO A 17 -7.15 -7.07 3.58
CA PRO A 17 -6.85 -5.85 2.83
C PRO A 17 -8.09 -5.07 2.37
N ILE A 18 -9.22 -5.76 2.16
CA ILE A 18 -10.46 -5.14 1.67
C ILE A 18 -11.11 -4.33 2.78
N GLU A 19 -11.20 -4.89 3.99
CA GLU A 19 -11.73 -4.16 5.13
C GLU A 19 -10.80 -2.99 5.51
N GLN A 20 -9.47 -3.17 5.46
CA GLN A 20 -8.53 -2.07 5.68
C GLN A 20 -8.73 -0.92 4.67
N LEU A 21 -8.95 -1.23 3.38
CA LEU A 21 -9.27 -0.24 2.36
C LEU A 21 -10.54 0.55 2.72
N LYS A 22 -11.61 -0.14 3.11
CA LYS A 22 -12.87 0.51 3.54
C LYS A 22 -12.64 1.42 4.73
N GLN A 23 -11.82 1.02 5.71
CA GLN A 23 -11.52 1.83 6.88
C GLN A 23 -10.70 3.08 6.53
N HIS A 24 -9.70 2.96 5.66
CA HIS A 24 -8.94 4.11 5.17
C HIS A 24 -9.81 5.10 4.41
N ASN A 25 -10.71 4.63 3.55
CA ASN A 25 -11.67 5.46 2.82
C ASN A 25 -12.79 6.05 3.68
N LYS A 26 -13.00 5.51 4.90
CA LYS A 26 -13.87 6.11 5.93
C LYS A 26 -13.14 7.14 6.81
N GLY A 27 -11.85 7.41 6.56
CA GLY A 27 -11.08 8.40 7.30
C GLY A 27 -10.74 8.02 8.74
N LYS A 28 -10.74 6.71 9.07
CA LYS A 28 -10.47 6.22 10.43
C LYS A 28 -9.03 6.41 10.91
N SER A 29 -8.08 6.75 10.03
CA SER A 29 -6.70 7.05 10.39
C SER A 29 -6.37 8.52 10.11
N ARG A 30 -5.66 9.15 11.05
CA ARG A 30 -5.28 10.58 10.99
C ARG A 30 -4.50 10.92 9.73
N PHE A 31 -3.58 10.05 9.32
CA PHE A 31 -2.80 10.25 8.10
C PHE A 31 -3.64 9.92 6.86
N THR A 32 -4.28 8.75 6.83
CA THR A 32 -4.92 8.29 5.59
C THR A 32 -6.14 9.14 5.23
N LYS A 33 -6.83 9.75 6.20
CA LYS A 33 -8.00 10.59 5.94
C LYS A 33 -7.70 11.81 5.05
N GLU A 34 -6.47 12.33 5.09
CA GLU A 34 -6.09 13.53 4.32
C GLU A 34 -5.94 13.25 2.82
N TYR A 35 -5.74 11.98 2.47
CA TYR A 35 -5.42 11.49 1.12
C TYR A 35 -6.47 10.51 0.56
N ILE A 36 -7.70 10.54 1.08
CA ILE A 36 -8.83 9.85 0.47
C ILE A 36 -9.16 10.53 -0.88
N PRO A 37 -9.60 9.77 -1.92
CA PRO A 37 -9.84 8.33 -1.91
C PRO A 37 -8.59 7.49 -2.18
N TRP A 38 -8.54 6.34 -1.50
CA TRP A 38 -7.55 5.29 -1.66
C TRP A 38 -8.06 4.20 -2.58
N LYS A 39 -7.17 3.72 -3.46
CA LYS A 39 -7.36 2.56 -4.32
C LYS A 39 -6.40 1.44 -3.93
N LEU A 40 -6.91 0.21 -3.85
CA LEU A 40 -6.07 -0.96 -3.68
C LEU A 40 -5.48 -1.36 -5.04
N ILE A 41 -4.17 -1.15 -5.19
CA ILE A 41 -3.45 -1.37 -6.45
C ILE A 41 -2.61 -2.65 -6.46
N TYR A 42 -2.25 -3.16 -5.28
CA TYR A 42 -1.39 -4.33 -5.12
C TYR A 42 -1.58 -4.95 -3.73
N THR A 43 -1.63 -6.28 -3.71
CA THR A 43 -1.64 -7.12 -2.50
C THR A 43 -0.86 -8.39 -2.79
N GLU A 44 -0.14 -8.90 -1.81
CA GLU A 44 0.46 -10.23 -1.88
C GLU A 44 0.24 -10.98 -0.57
N LEU A 45 0.18 -12.31 -0.67
CA LEU A 45 0.13 -13.18 0.50
C LEU A 45 1.55 -13.43 0.98
N SER A 46 1.74 -13.32 2.29
CA SER A 46 2.98 -13.65 3.00
C SER A 46 2.74 -14.87 3.87
N GLY A 47 3.72 -15.77 3.99
CA GLY A 47 3.54 -17.03 4.72
C GLY A 47 3.22 -16.82 6.20
N ASP A 48 4.10 -16.12 6.92
CA ASP A 48 3.93 -15.83 8.35
C ASP A 48 4.02 -14.32 8.65
N LEU A 49 3.69 -13.94 9.88
CA LEU A 49 3.70 -12.55 10.33
C LEU A 49 5.11 -11.92 10.32
N LYS A 50 6.17 -12.71 10.47
CA LYS A 50 7.55 -12.23 10.40
C LYS A 50 7.90 -11.87 8.96
N GLN A 51 7.63 -12.77 8.02
CA GLN A 51 7.79 -12.54 6.59
C GLN A 51 6.96 -11.34 6.11
N ALA A 52 5.71 -11.24 6.56
CA ALA A 52 4.83 -10.09 6.27
C ALA A 52 5.48 -8.75 6.66
N ARG A 53 6.10 -8.70 7.84
CA ARG A 53 6.78 -7.49 8.34
C ARG A 53 8.06 -7.19 7.57
N GLU A 54 8.82 -8.22 7.19
CA GLU A 54 10.02 -8.04 6.37
C GLU A 54 9.67 -7.51 4.97
N LEU A 55 8.60 -8.05 4.36
CA LEU A 55 8.06 -7.55 3.09
C LEU A 55 7.55 -6.12 3.21
N GLU A 56 6.77 -5.80 4.25
CA GLU A 56 6.27 -4.43 4.46
C GLU A 56 7.42 -3.42 4.59
N LYS A 57 8.46 -3.76 5.37
CA LYS A 57 9.67 -2.95 5.49
C LYS A 57 10.36 -2.79 4.14
N PHE A 58 10.55 -3.88 3.42
CA PHE A 58 11.16 -3.87 2.08
C PHE A 58 10.39 -2.94 1.13
N TYR A 59 9.06 -3.05 1.05
CA TYR A 59 8.24 -2.22 0.17
C TYR A 59 8.20 -0.74 0.54
N LYS A 60 8.52 -0.39 1.79
CA LYS A 60 8.70 1.01 2.22
C LYS A 60 10.05 1.61 1.77
N THR A 61 11.05 0.79 1.42
CA THR A 61 12.35 1.26 0.90
C THR A 61 12.27 1.78 -0.54
N LYS A 62 13.31 2.49 -1.00
CA LYS A 62 13.42 2.93 -2.41
C LYS A 62 13.37 1.76 -3.39
N SER A 63 14.11 0.69 -3.12
CA SER A 63 14.16 -0.50 -3.98
C SER A 63 12.81 -1.22 -4.04
N GLY A 64 12.13 -1.35 -2.90
CA GLY A 64 10.78 -1.92 -2.86
C GLY A 64 9.75 -1.08 -3.60
N LYS A 65 9.80 0.25 -3.47
CA LYS A 65 8.96 1.17 -4.27
C LYS A 65 9.22 1.05 -5.76
N ASN A 66 10.49 0.91 -6.18
CA ASN A 66 10.83 0.67 -7.58
C ASN A 66 10.28 -0.67 -8.09
N LYS A 67 10.38 -1.73 -7.28
CA LYS A 67 9.75 -3.02 -7.61
C LYS A 67 8.24 -2.88 -7.81
N LEU A 68 7.55 -2.16 -6.92
CA LEU A 68 6.11 -1.89 -7.06
C LEU A 68 5.80 -1.10 -8.34
N LYS A 69 6.59 -0.08 -8.69
CA LYS A 69 6.42 0.64 -9.96
C LYS A 69 6.53 -0.28 -11.16
N ASN A 70 7.50 -1.20 -11.16
CA ASN A 70 7.68 -2.18 -12.23
C ASN A 70 6.47 -3.12 -12.33
N ILE A 71 6.00 -3.65 -11.19
CA ILE A 71 4.82 -4.53 -11.12
C ILE A 71 3.58 -3.81 -11.66
N LEU A 72 3.42 -2.53 -11.33
CA LEU A 72 2.27 -1.72 -11.73
C LEU A 72 2.40 -1.11 -13.14
N GLY A 73 3.50 -1.36 -13.86
CA GLY A 73 3.75 -0.79 -15.18
C GLY A 73 3.91 0.73 -15.20
N LEU A 74 4.33 1.33 -14.08
CA LEU A 74 4.45 2.79 -13.91
C LEU A 74 5.86 3.33 -14.25
N GLN A 75 6.62 2.61 -15.07
CA GLN A 75 7.91 3.13 -15.54
C GLN A 75 7.67 4.23 -16.58
N SER A 76 8.18 5.42 -16.28
CA SER A 76 8.52 6.41 -17.30
C SER A 76 9.74 5.88 -18.06
N GLY A 77 9.62 5.73 -19.37
CA GLY A 77 10.78 5.67 -20.27
C GLY A 77 11.57 6.97 -20.25
#